data_AF-A0A529M6M3-F1
#
_entry.id   AF-A0A529M6M3-F1
#
_cell.length_a   1.000
_cell.length_b   1.000
_cell.length_c   1.000
_cell.angle_alpha   90.00
_cell.angle_beta   90.00
_cell.angle_gamma   90.00
#
_symmetry.space_group_name_H-M   'P 1'
#
loop_
_entity.id
_entity.type
_entity.pdbx_description
1 polymer ?
#
loop_
_entity_poly.entity_id
_entity_poly.type
_entity_poly.pdbx_seq_one_letter_code
_entity_poly.pdbx_strand_id
1 'polypeptide(L)' 'MKKGIGLNTGDIRLVAVTEANRALVTALELAPEQRDFVAGNAASLEEARTDEDARPRVVMAGTRVVGF' A
#
# COMPACT_ATOMS: atom_id res chain seq x y z
N MET A 1 -20.44 -3.98 12.46
CA MET A 1 -20.11 -3.09 11.33
C MET A 1 -18.85 -2.32 11.67
N LYS A 2 -17.73 -2.54 10.98
CA LYS A 2 -16.53 -1.71 11.20
C LYS A 2 -16.86 -0.31 10.68
N LYS A 3 -16.99 0.65 11.59
CA LYS A 3 -17.18 2.06 11.26
C LYS A 3 -15.97 2.47 10.41
N GLY A 4 -16.20 2.94 9.18
CA GLY A 4 -15.14 3.49 8.35
C GLY A 4 -14.42 4.60 9.13
N ILE A 5 -13.15 4.86 8.80
CA ILE A 5 -12.21 5.69 9.59
C ILE A 5 -12.66 7.17 9.70
N GLY A 6 -13.84 7.54 9.19
CA GLY A 6 -14.34 8.91 9.23
C GLY A 6 -13.49 9.87 8.41
N LEU A 7 -12.78 9.35 7.41
CA LEU A 7 -11.92 10.13 6.53
C LEU A 7 -12.74 10.61 5.34
N ASN A 8 -12.60 11.89 5.02
CA ASN A 8 -13.11 12.42 3.76
C ASN A 8 -12.18 11.96 2.63
N THR A 9 -12.70 11.84 1.40
CA THR A 9 -11.88 11.43 0.24
C THR A 9 -10.66 12.34 0.05
N GLY A 10 -10.73 13.60 0.46
CA GLY A 10 -9.60 14.54 0.45
C GLY A 10 -8.43 14.14 1.36
N ASP A 11 -8.62 13.23 2.32
CA ASP A 11 -7.58 12.72 3.21
C ASP A 11 -6.83 11.52 2.61
N ILE A 12 -7.28 11.01 1.47
CA ILE A 12 -6.64 9.91 0.75
C ILE A 12 -5.63 10.46 -0.26
N ARG A 13 -4.38 10.04 -0.15
CA ARG A 13 -3.32 10.48 -1.07
C ARG A 13 -2.37 9.34 -1.44
N LEU A 14 -1.89 9.38 -2.68
CA LEU A 14 -0.80 8.53 -3.13
C LEU A 14 0.54 9.23 -2.88
N VAL A 15 1.43 8.58 -2.13
CA VAL A 15 2.81 9.04 -1.93
C VAL A 15 3.78 8.02 -2.51
N ALA A 16 5.03 8.44 -2.78
CA ALA A 16 6.04 7.50 -3.28
C ALA A 16 6.40 6.50 -2.18
N VAL A 17 6.76 5.27 -2.59
CA VAL A 17 7.49 4.39 -1.69
C VAL A 17 8.86 4.99 -1.43
N THR A 18 9.22 5.14 -0.17
CA THR A 18 10.52 5.64 0.31
C THR A 18 11.11 4.61 1.28
N GLU A 19 12.39 4.76 1.61
CA GLU A 19 13.01 3.91 2.65
C GLU A 19 12.26 4.01 3.98
N ALA A 20 11.75 5.21 4.31
CA ALA A 20 11.03 5.48 5.56
C ALA A 20 9.67 4.77 5.66
N ASN A 21 9.00 4.49 4.53
CA ASN A 21 7.67 3.84 4.54
C ASN A 21 7.66 2.41 4.00
N ARG A 22 8.78 1.93 3.43
CA ARG A 22 8.89 0.58 2.85
C ARG A 22 8.52 -0.52 3.85
N ALA A 23 9.00 -0.42 5.10
CA ALA A 23 8.68 -1.40 6.13
C ALA A 23 7.17 -1.47 6.45
N LEU A 24 6.48 -0.33 6.41
CA LEU A 24 5.03 -0.26 6.63
C LEU A 24 4.25 -0.91 5.48
N VAL A 25 4.69 -0.70 4.24
CA VAL A 25 4.10 -1.34 3.05
C VAL A 25 4.31 -2.85 3.09
N THR A 26 5.52 -3.31 3.40
CA THR A 26 5.84 -4.73 3.52
C THR A 26 5.01 -5.42 4.62
N ALA A 27 4.72 -4.72 5.71
CA ALA A 27 3.92 -5.23 6.81
C ALA A 27 2.40 -5.19 6.56
N LEU A 28 1.91 -4.59 5.47
CA LEU A 28 0.50 -4.62 5.13
C LEU A 28 0.07 -6.06 4.82
N GLU A 29 -0.95 -6.53 5.50
CA GLU A 29 -1.57 -7.82 5.23
C GLU A 29 -2.59 -7.70 4.09
N LEU A 30 -2.54 -8.66 3.16
CA LEU A 30 -3.61 -8.84 2.20
C LEU A 30 -4.86 -9.33 2.93
N ALA A 31 -6.01 -8.72 2.61
CA ALA A 31 -7.29 -9.25 3.04
C ALA A 31 -7.45 -10.69 2.53
N PRO A 32 -8.11 -11.59 3.28
CA PRO A 32 -8.27 -12.98 2.86
C PRO A 32 -8.80 -13.13 1.43
N GLU A 33 -9.72 -12.26 1.02
CA GLU A 33 -10.36 -12.24 -0.30
C GLU A 33 -9.41 -11.81 -1.43
N GLN A 34 -8.22 -11.29 -1.12
CA GLN A 34 -7.22 -10.84 -2.10
C GLN A 34 -6.09 -11.86 -2.31
N ARG A 35 -5.83 -12.75 -1.34
CA ARG A 35 -4.62 -13.58 -1.28
C ARG A 35 -4.40 -14.48 -2.49
N ASP A 36 -5.50 -14.88 -3.15
CA ASP A 36 -5.46 -15.76 -4.32
C ASP A 36 -5.38 -14.98 -5.65
N PHE A 37 -5.46 -13.65 -5.62
CA PHE A 37 -5.52 -12.80 -6.81
C PHE A 37 -4.30 -11.90 -7.00
N VAL A 38 -3.58 -11.57 -5.93
CA VAL A 38 -2.44 -10.65 -5.98
C VAL A 38 -1.23 -11.21 -5.23
N ALA A 39 -0.04 -10.82 -5.68
CA ALA A 39 1.19 -11.10 -4.96
C ALA A 39 1.24 -10.34 -3.62
N GLY A 40 2.05 -10.84 -2.68
CA GLY A 40 2.31 -10.13 -1.43
C GLY A 40 3.08 -8.83 -1.66
N ASN A 41 2.84 -7.83 -0.82
CA ASN A 41 3.41 -6.48 -0.97
C ASN A 41 4.95 -6.48 -1.05
N ALA A 42 5.62 -7.35 -0.30
CA ALA A 42 7.08 -7.50 -0.36
C ALA A 42 7.56 -7.99 -1.73
N ALA A 43 6.85 -8.97 -2.32
CA ALA A 43 7.20 -9.53 -3.62
C ALA A 43 6.98 -8.51 -4.73
N SER A 44 5.84 -7.81 -4.74
CA SER A 44 5.57 -6.75 -5.71
C SER A 44 6.58 -5.60 -5.62
N LEU A 45 7.03 -5.26 -4.41
CA LEU A 45 8.07 -4.24 -4.22
C LEU A 45 9.45 -4.66 -4.73
N GLU A 46 9.75 -5.96 -4.74
CA GLU A 46 11.01 -6.48 -5.27
C GLU A 46 10.98 -6.53 -6.80
N GLU A 47 9.88 -7.01 -7.37
CA GLU A 47 9.63 -6.98 -8.83
C GLU A 47 9.74 -5.55 -9.39
N ALA A 48 9.14 -4.58 -8.70
CA ALA A 48 9.19 -3.17 -9.09
C ALA A 48 10.62 -2.56 -9.08
N ARG A 49 11.63 -3.23 -8.53
CA ARG A 49 13.04 -2.76 -8.61
C ARG A 49 13.68 -3.07 -9.96
N THR A 50 13.17 -4.07 -10.65
CA THR A 50 13.69 -4.54 -11.94
C THR A 50 12.89 -4.06 -13.14
N ASP A 51 11.70 -3.49 -12.90
CA ASP A 51 10.88 -2.84 -13.91
C ASP A 51 11.16 -1.32 -13.92
N GLU A 52 11.79 -0.83 -14.97
CA GLU A 52 12.18 0.59 -15.11
C GLU A 52 10.96 1.54 -15.20
N ASP A 53 9.82 1.02 -15.64
CA ASP A 53 8.57 1.76 -15.77
C ASP A 53 7.74 1.73 -14.47
N ALA A 54 8.10 0.89 -13.50
CA ALA A 54 7.37 0.76 -12.25
C ALA A 54 7.44 2.05 -11.40
N ARG A 55 6.26 2.49 -10.94
CA ARG A 55 6.09 3.67 -10.05
C ARG A 55 5.29 3.28 -8.81
N PRO A 56 5.85 2.50 -7.88
CA PRO A 56 5.14 2.04 -6.69
C PRO A 56 4.64 3.21 -5.82
N ARG A 57 3.40 3.11 -5.33
CA ARG A 57 2.73 4.16 -4.55
C ARG A 57 2.20 3.59 -3.23
N VAL A 58 2.22 4.40 -2.19
CA VAL A 58 1.56 4.07 -0.91
C VAL A 58 0.25 4.84 -0.85
N VAL A 59 -0.83 4.13 -0.51
CA VAL A 59 -2.13 4.75 -0.23
C VAL A 59 -2.12 5.21 1.23
N MET A 60 -2.11 6.52 1.43
CA MET A 60 -2.20 7.15 2.75
C MET A 60 -3.64 7.58 3.02
N ALA A 61 -4.09 7.40 4.26
CA ALA A 61 -5.36 7.91 4.75
C ALA A 61 -5.07 8.73 6.02
N GLY A 62 -5.06 10.06 5.89
CA GLY A 62 -4.49 10.94 6.92
C GLY A 62 -2.99 10.67 7.09
N THR A 63 -2.57 10.14 8.24
CA THR A 63 -1.18 9.72 8.51
C THR A 63 -0.97 8.20 8.44
N ARG A 64 -2.03 7.43 8.17
CA ARG A 64 -1.99 5.97 8.18
C ARG A 64 -1.72 5.41 6.78
N VAL A 65 -0.84 4.42 6.69
CA VAL A 65 -0.71 3.58 5.49
C VAL A 65 -1.90 2.62 5.44
N VAL A 66 -2.65 2.62 4.35
CA VAL A 66 -3.87 1.81 4.19
C VAL A 66 -3.87 0.93 2.96
N GLY A 67 -2.85 1.05 2.11
CA GLY A 67 -2.73 0.29 0.90
C GLY A 67 -1.42 0.57 0.18
N PHE A 68 -1.22 -0.22 -0.85
CA PHE A 68 -0.10 -0.20 -1.78
C PHE A 68 -0.66 -0.54 -3.15
#